data_AF-A0A936IT03-F1
#
_entry.id   AF-A0A936IT03-F1
#
_cell.length_a   1.000
_cell.length_b   1.000
_cell.length_c   1.000
_cell.angle_alpha   90.00
_cell.angle_beta   90.00
_cell.angle_gamma   90.00
#
_symmetry.space_group_name_H-M   'P 1'
#
loop_
_entity.id
_entity.type
_entity.pdbx_description
1 polymer ?
#
loop_
_entity_poly.entity_id
_entity_poly.type
_entity_poly.pdbx_seq_one_letter_code
_entity_poly.pdbx_strand_id
1 'polypeptide(L)'
;MRHSIRSKTVNFCPALILFLAALMGGATSHGLLAATRQAASCSTGDVQAAINSAAHADIVAVPAGSCSWSGLSVNKAIHLRGAGTGQTNINLSGNNNITKQSAGLTRISGFSFTKNGGGNSSKGMTVLGSWRSAEPVLIDGNAFTISDTGLLALKVAGGVIIANNTFNGGWDDSFIQPKDDGDSGGSWSIADSLGNRDSSGKWNHYIEDNTFFGGTNQGIDADDSTRVVYRHNTLTYSSFNTHGRSTSPIGVRHFEVYNNTFLHPGGTTQIANQNWAIWIRGGTGVIFNNQIANIAGSHWGDKSELVLTIRGAEDVRPQGSCANTRYPVPHQLGQSHNGSGYVTDPIYIWGNTGTLAVAAGWNWGNPCGFTFSTFFQWGRDAVNTGTPKPGYAAYPYPHPLRSGTTVPPPPPPAAPTNLSAVLQ
;
A
#
# COMPACT_ATOMS: atom_id res chain seq x y z
N MET A 1 -43.95 -92.88 -44.63
CA MET A 1 -45.31 -92.51 -44.18
C MET A 1 -45.35 -91.00 -43.93
N ARG A 2 -46.20 -90.30 -44.69
CA ARG A 2 -46.99 -89.08 -44.37
C ARG A 2 -46.39 -87.90 -43.57
N HIS A 3 -46.47 -86.73 -44.24
CA HIS A 3 -46.96 -85.41 -43.74
C HIS A 3 -46.11 -84.68 -42.67
N SER A 4 -46.09 -83.36 -42.49
CA SER A 4 -46.80 -82.16 -42.98
C SER A 4 -46.10 -80.95 -42.28
N ILE A 5 -45.63 -79.91 -43.00
CA ILE A 5 -46.22 -78.56 -43.16
C ILE A 5 -46.42 -77.68 -41.87
N ARG A 6 -46.01 -76.40 -42.03
CA ARG A 6 -46.34 -75.10 -41.33
C ARG A 6 -45.51 -74.73 -40.10
N SER A 7 -44.68 -73.67 -40.16
CA SER A 7 -44.96 -72.21 -40.26
C SER A 7 -45.29 -71.56 -38.92
N LYS A 8 -44.43 -70.63 -38.47
CA LYS A 8 -44.79 -69.23 -38.15
C LYS A 8 -43.55 -68.40 -37.81
N THR A 9 -43.41 -67.31 -38.54
CA THR A 9 -42.53 -66.14 -38.32
C THR A 9 -42.97 -65.32 -37.10
N VAL A 10 -42.01 -64.78 -36.32
CA VAL A 10 -42.12 -63.45 -35.69
C VAL A 10 -40.72 -62.80 -35.65
N ASN A 11 -40.64 -61.58 -36.16
CA ASN A 11 -39.50 -60.65 -36.18
C ASN A 11 -39.20 -60.09 -34.78
N PHE A 12 -37.94 -59.77 -34.47
CA PHE A 12 -37.49 -58.43 -34.04
C PHE A 12 -35.97 -58.28 -34.19
N CYS A 13 -35.57 -57.09 -34.63
CA CYS A 13 -34.26 -56.65 -35.13
C CYS A 13 -33.41 -56.03 -33.99
N PRO A 14 -32.26 -55.35 -34.22
CA PRO A 14 -30.91 -55.86 -33.94
C PRO A 14 -30.14 -55.00 -32.90
N ALA A 15 -29.02 -55.51 -32.37
CA ALA A 15 -28.04 -54.65 -31.69
C ALA A 15 -26.63 -54.93 -32.22
N LEU A 16 -26.22 -54.00 -33.08
CA LEU A 16 -24.93 -53.79 -33.71
C LEU A 16 -23.89 -53.40 -32.62
N ILE A 17 -22.82 -54.18 -32.47
CA ILE A 17 -21.64 -53.77 -31.69
C ILE A 17 -20.60 -53.23 -32.68
N LEU A 18 -20.50 -51.90 -32.73
CA LEU A 18 -19.47 -51.16 -33.46
C LEU A 18 -18.33 -50.85 -32.47
N PHE A 19 -17.13 -51.39 -32.74
CA PHE A 19 -15.91 -51.04 -32.02
C PHE A 19 -15.45 -49.64 -32.47
N LEU A 20 -15.60 -48.63 -31.60
CA LEU A 20 -15.00 -47.31 -31.79
C LEU A 20 -13.68 -47.25 -31.00
N ALA A 21 -12.56 -47.24 -31.72
CA ALA A 21 -11.25 -46.97 -31.14
C ALA A 21 -11.18 -45.48 -30.75
N ALA A 22 -11.26 -45.19 -29.45
CA ALA A 22 -11.00 -43.87 -28.92
C ALA A 22 -9.49 -43.57 -29.02
N LEU A 23 -9.11 -42.71 -29.98
CA LEU A 23 -7.86 -41.95 -29.87
C LEU A 23 -8.00 -41.03 -28.65
N MET A 24 -7.51 -41.48 -27.50
CA MET A 24 -7.13 -40.59 -26.41
C MET A 24 -5.90 -39.80 -26.86
N GLY A 25 -6.14 -38.72 -27.60
CA GLY A 25 -5.17 -37.65 -27.74
C GLY A 25 -4.92 -37.08 -26.36
N GLY A 26 -3.77 -37.43 -25.78
CA GLY A 26 -3.30 -36.84 -24.54
C GLY A 26 -3.29 -35.33 -24.69
N ALA A 27 -4.24 -34.66 -24.05
CA ALA A 27 -4.13 -33.24 -23.77
C ALA A 27 -2.98 -33.10 -22.77
N THR A 28 -1.76 -32.99 -23.30
CA THR A 28 -0.65 -32.40 -22.56
C THR A 28 -1.14 -31.03 -22.14
N SER A 29 -1.41 -30.88 -20.84
CA SER A 29 -1.53 -29.59 -20.18
C SER A 29 -0.19 -28.89 -20.38
N HIS A 30 -0.06 -28.19 -21.51
CA HIS A 30 0.97 -27.20 -21.68
C HIS A 30 0.69 -26.22 -20.55
N GLY A 31 1.53 -26.22 -19.52
CA GLY A 31 1.59 -25.09 -18.61
C GLY A 31 1.72 -23.88 -19.51
N LEU A 32 0.67 -23.06 -19.56
CA LEU A 32 0.67 -21.85 -20.38
C LEU A 32 1.83 -21.01 -19.88
N LEU A 33 2.94 -21.05 -20.62
CA LEU A 33 4.02 -20.11 -20.42
C LEU A 33 3.40 -18.72 -20.61
N ALA A 34 3.65 -17.82 -19.67
CA ALA A 34 3.25 -16.42 -19.76
C ALA A 34 3.62 -15.88 -21.14
N ALA A 35 2.63 -15.58 -21.97
CA ALA A 35 2.88 -15.07 -23.31
C ALA A 35 3.22 -13.59 -23.22
N THR A 36 4.04 -13.12 -24.15
CA THR A 36 4.22 -11.67 -24.34
C THR A 36 3.25 -11.18 -25.41
N ARG A 37 2.39 -10.24 -25.04
CA ARG A 37 1.47 -9.50 -25.91
C ARG A 37 2.04 -8.12 -26.18
N GLN A 38 2.45 -7.88 -27.42
CA GLN A 38 2.99 -6.58 -27.82
C GLN A 38 1.85 -5.60 -28.07
N ALA A 39 1.82 -4.47 -27.35
CA ALA A 39 0.96 -3.35 -27.73
C ALA A 39 1.50 -2.71 -29.01
N ALA A 40 0.61 -2.30 -29.92
CA ALA A 40 0.99 -1.71 -31.21
C ALA A 40 1.71 -0.36 -31.05
N SER A 41 1.34 0.41 -30.03
CA SER A 41 2.02 1.64 -29.62
C SER A 41 1.87 1.85 -28.10
N CYS A 42 2.40 2.96 -27.57
CA CYS A 42 2.15 3.38 -26.19
C CYS A 42 0.78 4.03 -25.97
N SER A 43 -0.07 4.17 -27.01
CA SER A 43 -1.35 4.86 -26.88
C SER A 43 -2.28 4.11 -25.91
N THR A 44 -3.16 4.82 -25.21
CA THR A 44 -4.12 4.16 -24.29
C THR A 44 -4.95 3.10 -25.00
N GLY A 45 -5.38 3.37 -26.24
CA GLY A 45 -6.19 2.44 -27.03
C GLY A 45 -5.45 1.14 -27.33
N ASP A 46 -4.21 1.22 -27.81
CA ASP A 46 -3.42 0.04 -28.17
C ASP A 46 -3.02 -0.77 -26.95
N VAL A 47 -2.65 -0.09 -25.85
CA VAL A 47 -2.33 -0.74 -24.58
C VAL A 47 -3.57 -1.42 -24.00
N GLN A 48 -4.73 -0.76 -24.02
CA GLN A 48 -5.98 -1.36 -23.56
C GLN A 48 -6.38 -2.57 -24.41
N ALA A 49 -6.21 -2.50 -25.74
CA ALA A 49 -6.46 -3.63 -26.63
C ALA A 49 -5.55 -4.83 -26.29
N ALA A 50 -4.26 -4.57 -26.03
CA ALA A 50 -3.32 -5.61 -25.61
C ALA A 50 -3.71 -6.22 -24.25
N ILE A 51 -4.06 -5.41 -23.26
CA ILE A 51 -4.59 -5.86 -21.96
C ILE A 51 -5.84 -6.73 -22.16
N ASN A 52 -6.78 -6.29 -23.00
CA ASN A 52 -8.01 -7.02 -23.28
C ASN A 52 -7.74 -8.38 -23.93
N SER A 53 -6.70 -8.51 -24.74
CA SER A 53 -6.28 -9.77 -25.37
C SER A 53 -5.47 -10.70 -24.46
N ALA A 54 -4.83 -10.17 -23.42
CA ALA A 54 -3.93 -10.92 -22.55
C ALA A 54 -4.65 -11.93 -21.66
N ALA A 55 -4.02 -13.09 -21.43
CA ALA A 55 -4.45 -14.04 -20.39
C ALA A 55 -3.83 -13.66 -19.02
N HIS A 56 -4.26 -14.34 -17.96
CA HIS A 56 -3.57 -14.21 -16.66
C HIS A 56 -2.11 -14.68 -16.78
N ALA A 57 -1.22 -14.04 -16.02
CA ALA A 57 0.23 -14.16 -16.05
C ALA A 57 0.93 -13.66 -17.33
N ASP A 58 0.21 -13.26 -18.40
CA ASP A 58 0.83 -12.68 -19.59
C ASP A 58 1.60 -11.38 -19.28
N ILE A 59 2.58 -11.09 -20.12
CA ILE A 59 3.26 -9.80 -20.17
C ILE A 59 2.62 -8.97 -21.27
N VAL A 60 2.12 -7.78 -20.95
CA VAL A 60 1.77 -6.77 -21.95
C VAL A 60 2.98 -5.86 -22.13
N ALA A 61 3.71 -6.06 -23.23
CA ALA A 61 4.89 -5.27 -23.57
C ALA A 61 4.47 -4.01 -24.34
N VAL A 62 4.72 -2.84 -23.75
CA VAL A 62 4.45 -1.54 -24.35
C VAL A 62 5.73 -1.02 -24.99
N PRO A 63 5.72 -0.69 -26.30
CA PRO A 63 6.92 -0.22 -26.99
C PRO A 63 7.39 1.15 -26.47
N ALA A 64 8.61 1.53 -26.87
CA ALA A 64 9.10 2.89 -26.65
C ALA A 64 8.22 3.91 -27.39
N GLY A 65 8.11 5.11 -26.83
CA GLY A 65 7.29 6.18 -27.38
C GLY A 65 6.82 7.15 -26.30
N SER A 66 6.19 8.23 -26.73
CA SER A 66 5.59 9.24 -25.86
C SER A 66 4.10 9.32 -26.11
N CYS A 67 3.30 9.01 -25.09
CA CYS A 67 1.85 8.96 -25.18
C CYS A 67 1.19 9.61 -23.96
N SER A 68 -0.10 9.90 -24.08
CA SER A 68 -0.92 10.34 -22.95
C SER A 68 -1.88 9.23 -22.55
N TRP A 69 -2.01 8.97 -21.26
CA TRP A 69 -3.01 8.04 -20.74
C TRP A 69 -4.12 8.75 -19.98
N SER A 70 -5.34 8.43 -20.38
CA SER A 70 -6.57 8.83 -19.68
C SER A 70 -7.56 7.68 -19.78
N GLY A 71 -7.96 7.13 -18.62
CA GLY A 71 -8.93 6.03 -18.57
C GLY A 71 -8.35 4.63 -18.83
N LEU A 72 -7.03 4.42 -18.73
CA LEU A 72 -6.48 3.07 -18.83
C LEU A 72 -7.01 2.20 -17.68
N SER A 73 -7.45 0.98 -17.99
CA SER A 73 -7.94 0.01 -17.01
C SER A 73 -7.11 -1.27 -17.04
N VAL A 74 -6.31 -1.47 -15.99
CA VAL A 74 -5.55 -2.69 -15.74
C VAL A 74 -6.37 -3.57 -14.80
N ASN A 75 -7.17 -4.46 -15.38
CA ASN A 75 -8.13 -5.32 -14.67
C ASN A 75 -7.81 -6.82 -14.83
N LYS A 76 -6.53 -7.15 -15.06
CA LYS A 76 -6.03 -8.52 -15.19
C LYS A 76 -4.74 -8.72 -14.40
N ALA A 77 -4.53 -9.96 -13.96
CA ALA A 77 -3.31 -10.42 -13.31
C ALA A 77 -2.22 -10.58 -14.38
N ILE A 78 -1.61 -9.47 -14.78
CA ILE A 78 -0.62 -9.38 -15.87
C ILE A 78 0.59 -8.57 -15.43
N HIS A 79 1.69 -8.68 -16.18
CA HIS A 79 2.80 -7.74 -16.12
C HIS A 79 2.67 -6.71 -17.25
N LEU A 80 2.22 -5.50 -16.93
CA LEU A 80 2.27 -4.36 -17.84
C LEU A 80 3.69 -3.77 -17.80
N ARG A 81 4.43 -3.89 -18.91
CA ARG A 81 5.85 -3.56 -18.96
C ARG A 81 6.18 -2.58 -20.09
N GLY A 82 6.70 -1.42 -19.75
CA GLY A 82 7.27 -0.48 -20.71
C GLY A 82 8.63 -0.94 -21.23
N ALA A 83 9.11 -0.32 -22.30
CA ALA A 83 10.41 -0.61 -22.91
C ALA A 83 11.61 -0.18 -22.03
N GLY A 84 11.35 0.50 -20.91
CA GLY A 84 12.35 1.01 -19.97
C GLY A 84 12.05 2.45 -19.56
N THR A 85 12.52 2.84 -18.38
CA THR A 85 12.48 4.25 -17.91
C THR A 85 13.19 5.15 -18.91
N GLY A 86 12.53 6.23 -19.33
CA GLY A 86 12.99 7.15 -20.37
C GLY A 86 12.62 6.72 -21.80
N GLN A 87 12.21 5.46 -22.00
CA GLN A 87 11.85 4.92 -23.33
C GLN A 87 10.34 4.90 -23.56
N THR A 88 9.56 4.43 -22.59
CA THR A 88 8.08 4.50 -22.64
C THR A 88 7.62 5.61 -21.70
N ASN A 89 7.33 6.77 -22.28
CA ASN A 89 7.01 8.01 -21.58
C ASN A 89 5.50 8.29 -21.64
N ILE A 90 4.85 8.31 -20.48
CA ILE A 90 3.39 8.41 -20.36
C ILE A 90 3.01 9.67 -19.58
N ASN A 91 2.29 10.59 -20.23
CA ASN A 91 1.64 11.70 -19.55
C ASN A 91 0.28 11.27 -19.01
N LEU A 92 0.15 11.21 -17.69
CA LEU A 92 -1.08 10.80 -17.00
C LEU A 92 -2.06 11.96 -16.92
N SER A 93 -3.32 11.66 -17.26
CA SER A 93 -4.47 12.52 -17.09
C SER A 93 -5.71 11.66 -16.80
N GLY A 94 -6.82 12.28 -16.40
CA GLY A 94 -8.03 11.53 -16.05
C GLY A 94 -7.79 10.51 -14.94
N ASN A 95 -8.62 9.46 -14.88
CA ASN A 95 -8.49 8.41 -13.87
C ASN A 95 -8.01 7.11 -14.52
N ASN A 96 -6.80 6.65 -14.20
CA ASN A 96 -6.24 5.39 -14.67
C ASN A 96 -6.30 4.36 -13.53
N ASN A 97 -6.99 3.24 -13.74
CA ASN A 97 -7.34 2.30 -12.67
C ASN A 97 -6.54 1.01 -12.78
N ILE A 98 -6.10 0.51 -11.62
CA ILE A 98 -5.43 -0.78 -11.46
C ILE A 98 -6.25 -1.57 -10.45
N THR A 99 -6.94 -2.60 -10.90
CA THR A 99 -7.81 -3.41 -10.05
C THR A 99 -7.06 -4.67 -9.62
N LYS A 100 -6.86 -4.85 -8.31
CA LYS A 100 -6.31 -6.09 -7.72
C LYS A 100 -7.08 -7.31 -8.20
N GLN A 101 -6.38 -8.40 -8.48
CA GLN A 101 -6.95 -9.62 -9.04
C GLN A 101 -6.71 -10.83 -8.13
N SER A 102 -7.70 -11.71 -8.01
CA SER A 102 -7.53 -12.98 -7.28
C SER A 102 -6.74 -14.02 -8.07
N ALA A 103 -6.71 -13.90 -9.41
CA ALA A 103 -6.05 -14.85 -10.30
C ALA A 103 -4.52 -14.80 -10.26
N GLY A 104 -3.93 -13.76 -9.66
CA GLY A 104 -2.48 -13.56 -9.63
C GLY A 104 -2.09 -12.11 -9.42
N LEU A 105 -0.79 -11.87 -9.24
CA LEU A 105 -0.22 -10.54 -9.11
C LEU A 105 -0.44 -9.72 -10.39
N THR A 106 -0.70 -8.42 -10.22
CA THR A 106 -0.61 -7.44 -11.29
C THR A 106 0.68 -6.65 -11.08
N ARG A 107 1.51 -6.51 -12.12
CA ARG A 107 2.79 -5.78 -12.06
C ARG A 107 2.84 -4.66 -13.08
N ILE A 108 3.39 -3.50 -12.71
CA ILE A 108 3.61 -2.36 -13.59
C ILE A 108 5.06 -1.91 -13.47
N SER A 109 5.81 -1.97 -14.57
CA SER A 109 7.24 -1.63 -14.54
C SER A 109 7.79 -1.04 -15.83
N GLY A 110 8.92 -0.33 -15.74
CA GLY A 110 9.70 0.10 -16.89
C GLY A 110 9.10 1.28 -17.65
N PHE A 111 8.35 2.14 -16.96
CA PHE A 111 7.76 3.36 -17.53
C PHE A 111 8.38 4.61 -16.91
N SER A 112 8.33 5.71 -17.67
CA SER A 112 8.44 7.07 -17.15
C SER A 112 7.07 7.73 -17.21
N PHE A 113 6.54 8.15 -16.07
CA PHE A 113 5.25 8.79 -15.94
C PHE A 113 5.41 10.27 -15.58
N THR A 114 4.65 11.12 -16.26
CA THR A 114 4.50 12.54 -15.89
C THR A 114 3.06 12.85 -15.51
N LYS A 115 2.83 13.77 -14.59
CA LYS A 115 1.49 14.31 -14.32
C LYS A 115 1.59 15.76 -13.85
N ASN A 116 0.78 16.65 -14.41
CA ASN A 116 0.79 18.07 -14.02
C ASN A 116 -0.63 18.56 -13.70
N GLY A 117 -0.74 19.40 -12.67
CA GLY A 117 -1.93 20.17 -12.33
C GLY A 117 -3.09 19.38 -11.73
N GLY A 118 -4.12 20.14 -11.35
CA GLY A 118 -5.34 19.65 -10.71
C GLY A 118 -5.24 19.53 -9.19
N GLY A 119 -4.12 19.95 -8.61
CA GLY A 119 -3.86 19.92 -7.17
C GLY A 119 -3.88 18.50 -6.60
N ASN A 120 -3.69 18.43 -5.29
CA ASN A 120 -3.56 17.17 -4.56
C ASN A 120 -4.76 16.22 -4.77
N SER A 121 -5.98 16.72 -4.99
CA SER A 121 -7.16 15.88 -5.22
C SER A 121 -7.11 15.11 -6.55
N SER A 122 -6.44 15.64 -7.59
CA SER A 122 -6.27 15.00 -8.88
C SER A 122 -5.25 13.86 -8.80
N LYS A 123 -5.65 12.63 -9.14
CA LYS A 123 -4.78 11.43 -9.09
C LYS A 123 -4.33 11.03 -10.50
N GLY A 124 -3.11 10.49 -10.61
CA GLY A 124 -2.61 9.92 -11.86
C GLY A 124 -3.07 8.48 -12.06
N MET A 125 -2.98 7.68 -10.98
CA MET A 125 -3.40 6.29 -10.96
C MET A 125 -4.08 5.93 -9.64
N THR A 126 -5.08 5.06 -9.72
CA THR A 126 -5.81 4.55 -8.57
C THR A 126 -5.70 3.03 -8.52
N VAL A 127 -5.19 2.50 -7.40
CA VAL A 127 -5.23 1.06 -7.10
C VAL A 127 -6.45 0.76 -6.25
N LEU A 128 -7.28 -0.19 -6.68
CA LEU A 128 -8.54 -0.56 -6.03
C LEU A 128 -8.80 -2.07 -6.12
N GLY A 129 -9.90 -2.53 -5.51
CA GLY A 129 -10.34 -3.93 -5.54
C GLY A 129 -10.39 -4.54 -4.15
N SER A 130 -10.56 -5.85 -4.06
CA SER A 130 -10.64 -6.52 -2.76
C SER A 130 -9.27 -6.57 -2.08
N TRP A 131 -9.16 -6.16 -0.81
CA TRP A 131 -7.89 -6.16 -0.10
C TRP A 131 -7.36 -7.56 0.22
N ARG A 132 -8.14 -8.39 0.94
CA ARG A 132 -7.68 -9.69 1.48
C ARG A 132 -7.92 -10.90 0.56
N SER A 133 -8.83 -10.79 -0.41
CA SER A 133 -9.17 -11.89 -1.34
C SER A 133 -8.53 -11.76 -2.72
N ALA A 134 -7.73 -10.71 -2.94
CA ALA A 134 -7.00 -10.51 -4.19
C ALA A 134 -5.49 -10.39 -3.93
N GLU A 135 -4.70 -10.76 -4.93
CA GLU A 135 -3.25 -10.70 -4.87
C GLU A 135 -2.73 -9.25 -4.90
N PRO A 136 -1.52 -9.01 -4.37
CA PRO A 136 -0.92 -7.68 -4.42
C PRO A 136 -0.74 -7.11 -5.82
N VAL A 137 -0.78 -5.78 -5.91
CA VAL A 137 -0.29 -5.02 -7.07
C VAL A 137 1.15 -4.63 -6.80
N LEU A 138 2.06 -4.90 -7.73
CA LEU A 138 3.46 -4.49 -7.69
C LEU A 138 3.69 -3.34 -8.67
N ILE A 139 4.05 -2.17 -8.18
CA ILE A 139 4.46 -1.01 -8.99
C ILE A 139 5.95 -0.84 -8.79
N ASP A 140 6.76 -1.21 -9.78
CA ASP A 140 8.20 -1.25 -9.57
C ASP A 140 9.06 -0.87 -10.77
N GLY A 141 10.25 -0.30 -10.52
CA GLY A 141 11.17 0.06 -11.60
C GLY A 141 10.60 1.13 -12.55
N ASN A 142 9.86 2.10 -12.02
CA ASN A 142 9.33 3.23 -12.79
C ASN A 142 9.94 4.55 -12.33
N ALA A 143 9.87 5.56 -13.19
CA ALA A 143 10.17 6.94 -12.85
C ALA A 143 8.89 7.77 -12.88
N PHE A 144 8.65 8.58 -11.85
CA PHE A 144 7.51 9.47 -11.72
C PHE A 144 7.98 10.91 -11.57
N THR A 145 7.47 11.82 -12.39
CA THR A 145 7.67 13.26 -12.23
C THR A 145 6.33 13.96 -12.20
N ILE A 146 6.05 14.68 -11.12
CA ILE A 146 4.77 15.35 -10.92
C ILE A 146 4.94 16.82 -10.57
N SER A 147 3.91 17.62 -10.83
CA SER A 147 3.86 19.04 -10.45
C SER A 147 2.42 19.48 -10.18
N ASP A 148 2.20 20.13 -9.04
CA ASP A 148 0.89 20.61 -8.57
C ASP A 148 -0.22 19.53 -8.62
N THR A 149 0.05 18.35 -8.06
CA THR A 149 -0.86 17.21 -8.22
C THR A 149 -0.66 16.06 -7.21
N GLY A 150 -1.63 15.14 -7.17
CA GLY A 150 -1.49 13.83 -6.54
C GLY A 150 -1.21 12.72 -7.58
N LEU A 151 -0.46 11.69 -7.19
CA LEU A 151 -0.06 10.62 -8.12
C LEU A 151 -0.80 9.30 -7.87
N LEU A 152 -0.42 8.54 -6.83
CA LEU A 152 -0.98 7.21 -6.55
C LEU A 152 -2.03 7.32 -5.44
N ALA A 153 -3.28 6.98 -5.74
CA ALA A 153 -4.29 6.69 -4.72
C ALA A 153 -4.39 5.18 -4.50
N LEU A 154 -4.21 4.72 -3.25
CA LEU A 154 -4.42 3.31 -2.90
C LEU A 154 -5.74 3.21 -2.13
N LYS A 155 -6.81 2.82 -2.82
CA LYS A 155 -8.18 2.69 -2.29
C LYS A 155 -8.42 1.30 -1.71
N VAL A 156 -7.46 0.81 -0.93
CA VAL A 156 -7.47 -0.47 -0.22
C VAL A 156 -6.59 -0.34 1.02
N ALA A 157 -6.88 -1.07 2.10
CA ALA A 157 -6.11 -0.97 3.34
C ALA A 157 -4.66 -1.50 3.24
N GLY A 158 -4.36 -2.36 2.25
CA GLY A 158 -3.04 -2.97 2.06
C GLY A 158 -2.92 -3.74 0.76
N GLY A 159 -1.85 -4.54 0.61
CA GLY A 159 -1.66 -5.40 -0.56
C GLY A 159 -1.30 -4.64 -1.83
N VAL A 160 -0.44 -3.63 -1.69
CA VAL A 160 0.26 -2.96 -2.80
C VAL A 160 1.72 -2.84 -2.42
N ILE A 161 2.60 -3.23 -3.33
CA ILE A 161 4.04 -3.16 -3.17
C ILE A 161 4.56 -2.11 -4.15
N ILE A 162 5.22 -1.07 -3.65
CA ILE A 162 5.80 0.01 -4.45
C ILE A 162 7.30 -0.05 -4.23
N ALA A 163 8.05 -0.49 -5.23
CA ALA A 163 9.48 -0.73 -5.05
C ALA A 163 10.38 -0.30 -6.19
N ASN A 164 11.64 0.06 -5.92
CA ASN A 164 12.60 0.45 -6.97
C ASN A 164 12.11 1.58 -7.88
N ASN A 165 11.24 2.48 -7.39
CA ASN A 165 10.78 3.62 -8.19
C ASN A 165 11.54 4.89 -7.83
N THR A 166 11.59 5.82 -8.77
CA THR A 166 12.05 7.20 -8.51
C THR A 166 10.85 8.14 -8.58
N PHE A 167 10.69 8.99 -7.57
CA PHE A 167 9.65 10.01 -7.48
C PHE A 167 10.29 11.40 -7.44
N ASN A 168 9.80 12.30 -8.27
CA ASN A 168 10.25 13.69 -8.34
C ASN A 168 9.03 14.63 -8.35
N GLY A 169 9.03 15.62 -7.47
CA GLY A 169 7.94 16.58 -7.33
C GLY A 169 8.35 17.84 -6.57
N GLY A 170 7.42 18.77 -6.45
CA GLY A 170 7.56 20.02 -5.71
C GLY A 170 7.19 19.90 -4.22
N TRP A 171 6.98 21.04 -3.57
CA TRP A 171 6.73 21.12 -2.13
C TRP A 171 5.41 20.46 -1.69
N ASP A 172 4.31 20.76 -2.39
CA ASP A 172 2.94 20.37 -2.01
C ASP A 172 2.37 19.21 -2.84
N ASP A 173 3.23 18.56 -3.63
CA ASP A 173 2.88 17.37 -4.39
C ASP A 173 2.70 16.15 -3.47
N SER A 174 1.85 15.21 -3.88
CA SER A 174 1.60 13.97 -3.14
C SER A 174 1.87 12.74 -3.98
N PHE A 175 2.92 11.98 -3.65
CA PHE A 175 3.30 10.80 -4.45
C PHE A 175 2.39 9.61 -4.17
N ILE A 176 2.15 9.29 -2.91
CA ILE A 176 1.44 8.07 -2.51
C ILE A 176 0.41 8.40 -1.44
N GLN A 177 -0.85 8.06 -1.70
CA GLN A 177 -1.98 8.34 -0.82
C GLN A 177 -2.76 7.05 -0.56
N PRO A 178 -2.34 6.24 0.42
CA PRO A 178 -3.14 5.13 0.92
C PRO A 178 -4.39 5.67 1.64
N LYS A 179 -5.59 5.50 1.07
CA LYS A 179 -6.85 6.08 1.60
C LYS A 179 -8.07 5.15 1.36
N ASP A 180 -8.22 4.09 2.17
CA ASP A 180 -9.39 3.20 2.17
C ASP A 180 -10.51 3.80 3.06
N ASP A 181 -11.11 4.87 2.54
CA ASP A 181 -12.10 5.74 3.20
C ASP A 181 -13.36 5.01 3.71
N GLY A 182 -13.69 3.86 3.12
CA GLY A 182 -14.83 3.03 3.53
C GLY A 182 -14.50 1.93 4.53
N ASP A 183 -13.24 1.79 4.96
CA ASP A 183 -12.74 0.59 5.66
C ASP A 183 -13.20 -0.71 4.95
N SER A 184 -13.04 -0.74 3.63
CA SER A 184 -13.73 -1.69 2.74
C SER A 184 -13.44 -3.17 3.05
N GLY A 185 -12.37 -3.46 3.79
CA GLY A 185 -12.01 -4.80 4.25
C GLY A 185 -12.03 -5.01 5.77
N GLY A 186 -12.53 -4.06 6.57
CA GLY A 186 -12.60 -4.15 8.02
C GLY A 186 -11.22 -4.14 8.70
N SER A 187 -10.31 -3.29 8.22
CA SER A 187 -8.97 -3.15 8.77
C SER A 187 -8.98 -2.78 10.26
N TRP A 188 -9.94 -1.95 10.69
CA TRP A 188 -10.13 -1.57 12.08
C TRP A 188 -10.98 -2.54 12.91
N SER A 189 -11.49 -3.62 12.30
CA SER A 189 -12.22 -4.68 13.02
C SER A 189 -11.42 -5.97 13.19
N ILE A 190 -10.18 -6.03 12.70
CA ILE A 190 -9.29 -7.19 12.82
C ILE A 190 -7.95 -6.82 13.47
N ALA A 191 -7.21 -7.84 13.89
CA ALA A 191 -5.87 -7.68 14.44
C ALA A 191 -4.95 -6.91 13.48
N ASP A 192 -4.00 -6.16 14.04
CA ASP A 192 -2.93 -5.57 13.24
C ASP A 192 -2.03 -6.67 12.65
N SER A 193 -1.22 -6.28 11.68
CA SER A 193 -0.31 -7.16 10.96
C SER A 193 1.10 -6.59 10.95
N LEU A 194 1.52 -5.96 12.06
CA LEU A 194 2.87 -5.40 12.19
C LEU A 194 3.93 -6.50 12.12
N GLY A 195 4.97 -6.26 11.31
CA GLY A 195 6.13 -7.12 11.17
C GLY A 195 5.77 -8.48 10.57
N ASN A 196 6.36 -9.55 11.10
CA ASN A 196 6.11 -10.92 10.65
C ASN A 196 4.70 -11.45 10.95
N ARG A 197 3.84 -10.66 11.61
CA ARG A 197 2.40 -10.97 11.72
C ARG A 197 1.66 -10.85 10.39
N ASP A 198 2.16 -10.04 9.45
CA ASP A 198 1.80 -10.20 8.03
C ASP A 198 2.57 -11.38 7.44
N SER A 199 2.21 -12.61 7.82
CA SER A 199 2.96 -13.82 7.45
C SER A 199 3.09 -14.07 5.94
N SER A 200 2.25 -13.40 5.13
CA SER A 200 2.21 -13.55 3.67
C SER A 200 2.79 -12.35 2.89
N GLY A 201 2.99 -11.21 3.56
CA GLY A 201 3.34 -9.95 2.91
C GLY A 201 2.21 -9.34 2.07
N LYS A 202 0.96 -9.82 2.23
CA LYS A 202 -0.18 -9.36 1.41
C LYS A 202 -1.08 -8.39 2.15
N TRP A 203 -0.93 -8.28 3.47
CA TRP A 203 -1.88 -7.55 4.31
C TRP A 203 -1.51 -6.07 4.44
N ASN A 204 -0.23 -5.74 4.36
CA ASN A 204 0.24 -4.36 4.40
C ASN A 204 0.54 -3.82 2.99
N HIS A 205 0.56 -2.50 2.85
CA HIS A 205 1.32 -1.86 1.78
C HIS A 205 2.80 -1.93 2.11
N TYR A 206 3.64 -2.27 1.13
CA TYR A 206 5.10 -2.23 1.28
C TYR A 206 5.68 -1.22 0.30
N ILE A 207 6.29 -0.16 0.83
CA ILE A 207 6.96 0.88 0.04
C ILE A 207 8.44 0.81 0.37
N GLU A 208 9.23 0.27 -0.56
CA GLU A 208 10.63 -0.07 -0.31
C GLU A 208 11.59 0.18 -1.48
N ASP A 209 12.85 0.49 -1.19
CA ASP A 209 13.89 0.76 -2.20
C ASP A 209 13.51 1.86 -3.21
N ASN A 210 12.69 2.83 -2.80
CA ASN A 210 12.36 3.96 -3.65
C ASN A 210 13.22 5.18 -3.31
N THR A 211 13.42 6.02 -4.30
CA THR A 211 14.05 7.34 -4.14
C THR A 211 12.99 8.42 -4.32
N PHE A 212 12.90 9.34 -3.36
CA PHE A 212 11.98 10.47 -3.39
C PHE A 212 12.77 11.78 -3.41
N PHE A 213 12.37 12.70 -4.28
CA PHE A 213 12.80 14.08 -4.27
C PHE A 213 11.56 14.99 -4.27
N GLY A 214 11.39 15.79 -3.21
CA GLY A 214 10.20 16.62 -3.02
C GLY A 214 9.03 15.87 -2.40
N GLY A 215 7.80 16.34 -2.64
CA GLY A 215 6.66 15.98 -1.81
C GLY A 215 6.91 16.38 -0.36
N THR A 216 7.54 17.54 -0.15
CA THR A 216 8.06 17.98 1.15
C THR A 216 6.98 18.00 2.22
N ASN A 217 5.78 18.48 1.86
CA ASN A 217 4.67 18.52 2.78
C ASN A 217 3.99 17.16 2.91
N GLN A 218 3.89 16.37 1.82
CA GLN A 218 3.04 15.17 1.74
C GLN A 218 3.59 14.06 0.82
N GLY A 219 4.83 13.61 1.04
CA GLY A 219 5.46 12.58 0.19
C GLY A 219 4.63 11.30 0.14
N ILE A 220 4.34 10.75 1.31
CA ILE A 220 3.26 9.79 1.53
C ILE A 220 2.30 10.31 2.60
N ASP A 221 1.00 10.15 2.35
CA ASP A 221 -0.09 10.63 3.22
C ASP A 221 -1.07 9.48 3.49
N ALA A 222 -0.72 8.65 4.48
CA ALA A 222 -1.40 7.40 4.81
C ALA A 222 -2.59 7.63 5.75
N ASP A 223 -3.79 7.37 5.25
CA ASP A 223 -5.06 7.64 5.93
C ASP A 223 -5.88 6.37 6.06
N ASP A 224 -7.10 6.55 6.57
CA ASP A 224 -8.25 5.70 6.32
C ASP A 224 -7.97 4.21 6.19
N SER A 225 -7.94 3.55 7.34
CA SER A 225 -7.87 2.10 7.47
C SER A 225 -6.56 1.47 6.98
N THR A 226 -5.63 2.28 6.45
CA THR A 226 -4.44 1.74 5.78
C THR A 226 -3.38 1.24 6.74
N ARG A 227 -2.65 0.26 6.22
CA ARG A 227 -1.61 -0.52 6.88
C ARG A 227 -0.34 -0.39 6.07
N VAL A 228 0.66 0.33 6.59
CA VAL A 228 1.78 0.77 5.75
C VAL A 228 3.14 0.37 6.34
N VAL A 229 3.95 -0.29 5.53
CA VAL A 229 5.38 -0.52 5.78
C VAL A 229 6.17 0.35 4.82
N TYR A 230 6.91 1.31 5.37
CA TYR A 230 7.74 2.26 4.65
C TYR A 230 9.19 2.03 5.07
N ARG A 231 9.97 1.36 4.20
CA ARG A 231 11.29 0.85 4.59
C ARG A 231 12.36 0.97 3.51
N HIS A 232 13.62 1.12 3.88
CA HIS A 232 14.73 1.10 2.92
C HIS A 232 14.62 2.14 1.77
N ASN A 233 13.89 3.23 1.99
CA ASN A 233 13.77 4.32 1.00
C ASN A 233 14.81 5.41 1.27
N THR A 234 15.16 6.15 0.22
CA THR A 234 15.95 7.38 0.31
C THR A 234 15.07 8.57 -0.04
N LEU A 235 14.93 9.52 0.89
CA LEU A 235 14.04 10.66 0.76
C LEU A 235 14.86 11.94 0.82
N THR A 236 14.74 12.82 -0.16
CA THR A 236 15.29 14.17 -0.13
C THR A 236 14.14 15.16 -0.19
N TYR A 237 14.02 16.02 0.82
CA TYR A 237 12.88 16.94 0.93
C TYR A 237 11.53 16.23 0.83
N SER A 238 11.37 15.11 1.52
CA SER A 238 10.15 14.30 1.48
C SER A 238 9.82 13.76 2.87
N SER A 239 8.57 13.35 3.06
CA SER A 239 8.04 12.99 4.37
C SER A 239 7.19 11.72 4.36
N PHE A 240 7.06 11.12 5.54
CA PHE A 240 6.04 10.12 5.84
C PHE A 240 4.98 10.71 6.78
N ASN A 241 3.74 10.82 6.30
CA ASN A 241 2.65 11.37 7.07
C ASN A 241 1.52 10.35 7.20
N THR A 242 0.75 10.49 8.27
CA THR A 242 -0.50 9.73 8.46
C THR A 242 -1.62 10.65 8.89
N HIS A 243 -2.90 10.42 8.59
CA HIS A 243 -4.02 11.08 9.29
C HIS A 243 -4.57 10.22 10.44
N GLY A 244 -5.12 10.88 11.45
CA GLY A 244 -6.06 10.27 12.40
C GLY A 244 -7.51 10.44 11.94
N ARG A 245 -8.45 9.75 12.60
CA ARG A 245 -9.90 9.84 12.32
C ARG A 245 -10.49 11.25 12.46
N SER A 246 -9.73 12.17 13.04
CA SER A 246 -10.08 13.60 13.16
C SER A 246 -9.97 14.38 11.85
N THR A 247 -9.11 13.91 10.94
CA THR A 247 -8.77 14.59 9.68
C THR A 247 -8.98 13.71 8.45
N SER A 248 -9.49 12.51 8.63
CA SER A 248 -9.91 11.61 7.56
C SER A 248 -11.06 10.72 8.09
N PRO A 249 -11.91 10.13 7.21
CA PRO A 249 -13.05 9.29 7.60
C PRO A 249 -12.77 8.24 8.69
N ILE A 250 -11.63 7.54 8.60
CA ILE A 250 -11.28 6.43 9.50
C ILE A 250 -9.92 6.62 10.17
N GLY A 251 -8.95 7.23 9.51
CA GLY A 251 -7.56 7.38 10.00
C GLY A 251 -6.71 6.11 9.82
N VAL A 252 -5.39 6.28 9.88
CA VAL A 252 -4.41 5.19 9.69
C VAL A 252 -4.62 4.06 10.69
N ARG A 253 -4.51 2.80 10.25
CA ARG A 253 -4.66 1.63 11.12
C ARG A 253 -3.37 1.30 11.86
N HIS A 254 -2.29 1.16 11.10
CA HIS A 254 -0.95 0.95 11.65
C HIS A 254 0.14 1.28 10.63
N PHE A 255 1.35 1.51 11.13
CA PHE A 255 2.50 1.83 10.30
C PHE A 255 3.82 1.22 10.83
N GLU A 256 4.75 1.01 9.91
CA GLU A 256 6.13 0.62 10.19
C GLU A 256 7.05 1.51 9.35
N VAL A 257 7.87 2.34 9.99
CA VAL A 257 8.80 3.25 9.29
C VAL A 257 10.21 2.91 9.71
N TYR A 258 10.98 2.21 8.88
CA TYR A 258 12.30 1.75 9.30
C TYR A 258 13.37 1.64 8.23
N ASN A 259 14.64 1.75 8.63
CA ASN A 259 15.79 1.68 7.73
C ASN A 259 15.71 2.64 6.54
N ASN A 260 14.97 3.76 6.65
CA ASN A 260 14.95 4.80 5.63
C ASN A 260 16.04 5.83 5.89
N THR A 261 16.44 6.53 4.84
CA THR A 261 17.33 7.69 4.90
C THR A 261 16.57 8.94 4.52
N PHE A 262 16.34 9.83 5.48
CA PHE A 262 15.72 11.14 5.27
C PHE A 262 16.80 12.21 5.21
N LEU A 263 16.99 12.78 4.02
CA LEU A 263 17.96 13.80 3.69
C LEU A 263 17.29 15.17 3.64
N HIS A 264 17.97 16.13 4.25
CA HIS A 264 17.65 17.54 4.15
C HIS A 264 18.96 18.30 3.88
N PRO A 265 19.40 18.42 2.60
CA PRO A 265 20.71 19.00 2.28
C PRO A 265 20.82 20.50 2.54
N GLY A 266 19.78 21.12 3.09
CA GLY A 266 19.69 22.55 3.31
C GLY A 266 19.38 23.29 2.01
N GLY A 267 18.69 24.43 2.12
CA GLY A 267 18.30 25.20 0.95
C GLY A 267 17.41 26.37 1.31
N THR A 268 17.26 27.28 0.35
CA THR A 268 16.47 28.51 0.48
C THR A 268 15.19 28.48 -0.37
N THR A 269 15.00 27.44 -1.19
CA THR A 269 13.82 27.28 -2.04
C THR A 269 12.64 26.68 -1.27
N GLN A 270 11.43 26.83 -1.80
CA GLN A 270 10.20 26.34 -1.15
C GLN A 270 10.22 24.83 -0.88
N ILE A 271 10.90 24.03 -1.70
CA ILE A 271 11.00 22.57 -1.48
C ILE A 271 11.75 22.22 -0.19
N ALA A 272 12.62 23.11 0.32
CA ALA A 272 13.29 22.95 1.60
C ALA A 272 12.41 23.40 2.79
N ASN A 273 11.16 23.81 2.56
CA ASN A 273 10.20 24.15 3.59
C ASN A 273 9.58 22.89 4.21
N GLN A 274 10.41 22.10 4.89
CA GLN A 274 9.99 20.87 5.53
C GLN A 274 9.64 21.14 7.00
N ASN A 275 8.48 20.67 7.44
CA ASN A 275 8.02 20.84 8.83
C ASN A 275 8.25 19.60 9.70
N TRP A 276 8.44 18.45 9.06
CA TRP A 276 8.64 17.14 9.67
C TRP A 276 9.20 16.18 8.62
N ALA A 277 9.99 15.21 9.06
CA ALA A 277 10.31 14.03 8.26
C ALA A 277 9.21 12.97 8.42
N ILE A 278 8.70 12.84 9.66
CA ILE A 278 7.66 11.87 10.02
C ILE A 278 6.58 12.57 10.84
N TRP A 279 5.33 12.44 10.43
CA TRP A 279 4.19 12.98 11.17
C TRP A 279 3.10 11.95 11.40
N ILE A 280 2.89 11.61 12.67
CA ILE A 280 1.90 10.61 13.07
C ILE A 280 0.71 11.28 13.75
N ARG A 281 -0.50 10.95 13.27
CA ARG A 281 -1.77 11.52 13.73
C ARG A 281 -2.78 10.48 14.23
N GLY A 282 -2.47 9.19 14.15
CA GLY A 282 -3.35 8.12 14.64
C GLY A 282 -2.72 6.73 14.62
N GLY A 283 -3.47 5.74 15.12
CA GLY A 283 -3.10 4.33 15.10
C GLY A 283 -1.89 3.95 15.96
N THR A 284 -1.33 2.77 15.68
CA THR A 284 -0.14 2.22 16.35
C THR A 284 0.95 1.88 15.33
N GLY A 285 2.19 1.72 15.78
CA GLY A 285 3.27 1.37 14.87
C GLY A 285 4.65 1.34 15.48
N VAL A 286 5.63 1.26 14.59
CA VAL A 286 7.05 1.27 14.93
C VAL A 286 7.81 2.24 14.02
N ILE A 287 8.79 2.95 14.60
CA ILE A 287 9.66 3.88 13.88
C ILE A 287 11.09 3.59 14.32
N PHE A 288 11.90 2.94 13.49
CA PHE A 288 13.22 2.50 13.95
C PHE A 288 14.31 2.44 12.90
N ASN A 289 15.56 2.58 13.36
CA ASN A 289 16.75 2.47 12.52
C ASN A 289 16.73 3.38 11.27
N ASN A 290 15.97 4.47 11.28
CA ASN A 290 16.04 5.47 10.23
C ASN A 290 17.25 6.38 10.48
N GLN A 291 17.88 6.85 9.40
CA GLN A 291 18.81 7.98 9.45
C GLN A 291 18.02 9.23 9.08
N ILE A 292 17.91 10.19 10.01
CA ILE A 292 17.10 11.39 9.81
C ILE A 292 17.97 12.64 10.00
N ALA A 293 18.18 13.38 8.90
CA ALA A 293 18.92 14.62 8.89
C ALA A 293 18.16 15.75 9.59
N ASN A 294 18.91 16.73 10.10
CA ASN A 294 18.35 17.90 10.77
C ASN A 294 17.50 18.74 9.82
N ILE A 295 16.29 19.04 10.23
CA ILE A 295 15.43 19.97 9.52
C ILE A 295 15.70 21.38 10.04
N ALA A 296 16.88 21.90 9.68
CA ALA A 296 17.29 23.28 9.93
C ALA A 296 17.50 24.00 8.60
N GLY A 297 16.39 24.40 7.98
CA GLY A 297 16.40 25.24 6.78
C GLY A 297 16.30 26.73 7.14
N SER A 298 16.90 27.61 6.35
CA SER A 298 16.82 29.05 6.56
C SER A 298 15.41 29.62 6.32
N HIS A 299 14.50 28.84 5.74
CA HIS A 299 13.14 29.30 5.46
C HIS A 299 12.31 29.36 6.75
N TRP A 300 12.14 28.24 7.47
CA TRP A 300 11.28 28.15 8.67
C TRP A 300 12.01 27.74 9.96
N GLY A 301 13.35 27.77 9.94
CA GLY A 301 14.19 27.46 11.09
C GLY A 301 14.29 25.97 11.38
N ASP A 302 14.72 25.68 12.62
CA ASP A 302 14.85 24.33 13.14
C ASP A 302 13.47 23.73 13.46
N LYS A 303 13.24 22.47 13.09
CA LYS A 303 11.97 21.75 13.27
C LYS A 303 12.22 20.38 13.88
N SER A 304 11.23 19.87 14.61
CA SER A 304 11.26 18.48 15.05
C SER A 304 11.07 17.53 13.87
N GLU A 305 11.96 16.56 13.74
CA GLU A 305 11.93 15.57 12.66
C GLU A 305 10.74 14.62 12.76
N LEU A 306 10.36 14.24 14.00
CA LEU A 306 9.26 13.33 14.27
C LEU A 306 8.23 14.02 15.15
N VAL A 307 7.02 14.14 14.62
CA VAL A 307 5.91 14.82 15.28
C VAL A 307 4.76 13.85 15.55
N LEU A 308 4.29 13.84 16.79
CA LEU A 308 3.12 13.09 17.26
C LEU A 308 2.02 14.07 17.68
N THR A 309 0.83 13.97 17.07
CA THR A 309 -0.28 14.89 17.39
C THR A 309 -1.61 14.14 17.52
N ILE A 310 -2.52 14.66 18.35
CA ILE A 310 -3.85 14.08 18.59
C ILE A 310 -4.92 15.11 18.22
N ARG A 311 -5.11 15.29 16.91
CA ARG A 311 -6.06 16.29 16.42
C ARG A 311 -7.50 16.00 16.79
N GLY A 312 -7.86 14.75 17.10
CA GLY A 312 -9.22 14.43 17.55
C GLY A 312 -9.60 15.09 18.87
N ALA A 313 -8.63 15.32 19.75
CA ALA A 313 -8.82 16.06 20.98
C ALA A 313 -8.73 17.58 20.78
N GLU A 314 -7.87 18.06 19.86
CA GLU A 314 -7.73 19.48 19.51
C GLU A 314 -9.00 20.04 18.88
N ASP A 315 -9.49 19.37 17.84
CA ASP A 315 -10.61 19.83 17.00
C ASP A 315 -11.95 19.20 17.40
N VAL A 316 -11.98 18.41 18.48
CA VAL A 316 -13.15 17.65 18.94
C VAL A 316 -13.78 16.76 17.87
N ARG A 317 -12.98 16.22 16.94
CA ARG A 317 -13.46 15.38 15.82
C ARG A 317 -13.07 13.92 16.03
N PRO A 318 -13.98 12.95 15.79
CA PRO A 318 -15.35 13.11 15.31
C PRO A 318 -16.39 13.37 16.43
N GLN A 319 -15.97 13.61 17.67
CA GLN A 319 -16.84 13.65 18.86
C GLN A 319 -17.79 14.87 18.95
N GLY A 320 -17.57 15.88 18.10
CA GLY A 320 -18.45 17.02 17.84
C GLY A 320 -18.38 18.18 18.85
N SER A 321 -17.95 17.96 20.09
CA SER A 321 -17.88 19.01 21.12
C SER A 321 -16.85 18.75 22.23
N CYS A 322 -16.41 19.81 22.91
CA CYS A 322 -15.54 19.69 24.08
C CYS A 322 -16.21 18.83 25.18
N ALA A 323 -17.53 18.98 25.35
CA ALA A 323 -18.29 18.23 26.34
C ALA A 323 -18.33 16.72 26.06
N ASN A 324 -18.16 16.28 24.82
CA ASN A 324 -18.17 14.85 24.42
C ASN A 324 -16.77 14.24 24.30
N THR A 325 -15.74 15.08 24.20
CA THR A 325 -14.37 14.62 23.93
C THR A 325 -13.81 13.95 25.18
N ARG A 326 -13.42 12.68 25.04
CA ARG A 326 -12.91 11.82 26.11
C ARG A 326 -11.75 10.99 25.57
N TYR A 327 -10.83 10.65 26.47
CA TYR A 327 -9.78 9.66 26.18
C TYR A 327 -10.37 8.24 26.21
N PRO A 328 -9.93 7.34 25.32
CA PRO A 328 -9.19 7.66 24.09
C PRO A 328 -10.13 8.31 23.05
N VAL A 329 -9.63 9.26 22.27
CA VAL A 329 -10.35 9.68 21.06
C VAL A 329 -10.24 8.57 20.01
N PRO A 330 -11.28 8.31 19.19
CA PRO A 330 -11.26 7.18 18.26
C PRO A 330 -10.04 7.19 17.33
N HIS A 331 -9.35 6.05 17.28
CA HIS A 331 -8.20 5.73 16.43
C HIS A 331 -6.98 6.64 16.67
N GLN A 332 -6.85 7.15 17.89
CA GLN A 332 -5.72 7.99 18.28
C GLN A 332 -4.37 7.24 18.28
N LEU A 333 -3.31 8.02 18.48
CA LEU A 333 -1.98 7.51 18.75
C LEU A 333 -1.98 6.45 19.85
N GLY A 334 -1.30 5.34 19.59
CA GLY A 334 -1.18 4.23 20.54
C GLY A 334 -2.45 3.39 20.69
N GLN A 335 -3.46 3.56 19.82
CA GLN A 335 -4.63 2.70 19.79
C GLN A 335 -4.52 1.67 18.66
N SER A 336 -4.91 0.43 18.97
CA SER A 336 -5.00 -0.68 18.02
C SER A 336 -6.30 -1.46 18.23
N HIS A 337 -6.55 -2.44 17.38
CA HIS A 337 -7.63 -3.42 17.53
C HIS A 337 -7.02 -4.83 17.49
N ASN A 338 -7.31 -5.69 18.46
CA ASN A 338 -6.71 -7.02 18.55
C ASN A 338 -7.54 -8.14 17.87
N GLY A 339 -8.62 -7.77 17.19
CA GLY A 339 -9.59 -8.69 16.58
C GLY A 339 -10.82 -8.96 17.45
N SER A 340 -10.79 -8.61 18.73
CA SER A 340 -11.94 -8.69 19.65
C SER A 340 -12.38 -7.31 20.16
N GLY A 341 -11.46 -6.36 20.26
CA GLY A 341 -11.78 -5.00 20.65
C GLY A 341 -10.58 -4.06 20.54
N TYR A 342 -10.85 -2.79 20.85
CA TYR A 342 -9.80 -1.78 20.94
C TYR A 342 -8.89 -2.02 22.13
N VAL A 343 -7.59 -1.81 21.92
CA VAL A 343 -6.55 -1.96 22.94
C VAL A 343 -5.58 -0.79 22.85
N THR A 344 -4.91 -0.50 23.96
CA THR A 344 -3.73 0.36 23.96
C THR A 344 -2.54 -0.46 23.48
N ASP A 345 -1.88 0.02 22.43
CA ASP A 345 -0.66 -0.55 21.88
C ASP A 345 0.28 0.60 21.48
N PRO A 346 1.26 0.98 22.32
CA PRO A 346 2.05 2.17 22.09
C PRO A 346 2.83 2.13 20.77
N ILE A 347 3.05 3.31 20.21
CA ILE A 347 4.00 3.51 19.12
C ILE A 347 5.42 3.39 19.70
N TYR A 348 6.27 2.55 19.11
CA TYR A 348 7.66 2.40 19.58
C TYR A 348 8.65 3.11 18.65
N ILE A 349 9.59 3.83 19.26
CA ILE A 349 10.64 4.59 18.59
C ILE A 349 12.00 4.13 19.14
N TRP A 350 12.87 3.58 18.30
CA TRP A 350 14.20 3.11 18.73
C TRP A 350 15.23 3.10 17.59
N GLY A 351 16.53 3.14 17.94
CA GLY A 351 17.63 2.93 16.98
C GLY A 351 17.75 3.94 15.84
N ASN A 352 16.89 4.98 15.78
CA ASN A 352 17.02 6.05 14.79
C ASN A 352 18.26 6.88 15.09
N THR A 353 18.93 7.34 14.04
CA THR A 353 20.18 8.10 14.09
C THR A 353 20.04 9.46 13.38
N GLY A 354 21.01 10.34 13.58
CA GLY A 354 20.98 11.72 13.12
C GLY A 354 20.62 12.68 14.27
N THR A 355 19.93 13.76 13.97
CA THR A 355 19.55 14.81 14.93
C THR A 355 18.08 14.71 15.33
N LEU A 356 17.57 13.49 15.51
CA LEU A 356 16.16 13.22 15.73
C LEU A 356 15.60 13.97 16.96
N ALA A 357 14.90 15.08 16.72
CA ALA A 357 14.01 15.70 17.70
C ALA A 357 12.61 15.10 17.57
N VAL A 358 12.11 14.58 18.69
CA VAL A 358 10.77 14.01 18.80
C VAL A 358 9.87 14.97 19.58
N ALA A 359 8.81 15.46 18.93
CA ALA A 359 7.81 16.32 19.54
C ALA A 359 6.47 15.60 19.68
N ALA A 360 5.79 15.81 20.80
CA ALA A 360 4.41 15.44 20.99
C ALA A 360 3.65 16.63 21.58
N GLY A 361 2.55 17.04 20.95
CA GLY A 361 1.79 18.19 21.42
C GLY A 361 0.65 18.59 20.50
N TRP A 362 0.08 19.75 20.81
CA TRP A 362 -0.92 20.41 19.97
C TRP A 362 -0.25 21.08 18.77
N ASN A 363 -0.90 21.01 17.60
CA ASN A 363 -0.35 21.60 16.37
C ASN A 363 -1.32 22.55 15.65
N TRP A 364 -2.62 22.49 15.97
CA TRP A 364 -3.65 23.36 15.37
C TRP A 364 -4.38 24.23 16.40
N GLY A 365 -4.05 24.09 17.67
CA GLY A 365 -4.60 24.87 18.77
C GLY A 365 -5.22 24.00 19.85
N ASN A 366 -5.86 24.65 20.84
CA ASN A 366 -6.51 23.97 21.95
C ASN A 366 -7.76 24.73 22.39
N PRO A 367 -8.80 24.81 21.52
CA PRO A 367 -9.99 25.61 21.78
C PRO A 367 -10.78 25.16 23.02
N CYS A 368 -10.66 23.89 23.41
CA CYS A 368 -11.32 23.35 24.59
C CYS A 368 -10.52 23.53 25.90
N GLY A 369 -9.30 24.09 25.83
CA GLY A 369 -8.44 24.26 27.01
C GLY A 369 -8.02 22.94 27.66
N PHE A 370 -7.96 21.84 26.90
CA PHE A 370 -7.57 20.54 27.43
C PHE A 370 -6.08 20.47 27.78
N THR A 371 -5.75 19.68 28.78
CA THR A 371 -4.34 19.33 29.03
C THR A 371 -3.92 18.21 28.08
N PHE A 372 -2.81 18.36 27.35
CA PHE A 372 -2.36 17.35 26.38
C PHE A 372 -2.13 15.98 27.05
N SER A 373 -1.64 15.97 28.30
CA SER A 373 -1.39 14.75 29.08
C SER A 373 -2.65 13.95 29.43
N THR A 374 -3.84 14.55 29.30
CA THR A 374 -5.12 13.84 29.38
C THR A 374 -5.28 12.85 28.22
N PHE A 375 -4.77 13.20 27.03
CA PHE A 375 -4.96 12.43 25.81
C PHE A 375 -3.73 11.66 25.36
N PHE A 376 -2.54 12.12 25.75
CA PHE A 376 -1.26 11.54 25.39
C PHE A 376 -0.36 11.33 26.60
N GLN A 377 0.19 10.13 26.76
CA GLN A 377 1.19 9.81 27.77
C GLN A 377 2.30 8.96 27.18
N TRP A 378 3.55 9.39 27.36
CA TRP A 378 4.71 8.54 27.14
C TRP A 378 4.65 7.31 28.05
N GLY A 379 5.05 6.16 27.53
CA GLY A 379 4.89 4.85 28.17
C GLY A 379 3.55 4.16 27.86
N ARG A 380 2.49 4.92 27.55
CA ARG A 380 1.16 4.39 27.23
C ARG A 380 0.83 4.47 25.75
N ASP A 381 0.89 5.67 25.17
CA ASP A 381 0.48 5.92 23.77
C ASP A 381 1.69 5.89 22.82
N ALA A 382 2.88 6.23 23.34
CA ALA A 382 4.15 6.07 22.62
C ALA A 382 5.32 5.80 23.60
N VAL A 383 6.39 5.18 23.10
CA VAL A 383 7.62 4.86 23.84
C VAL A 383 8.82 5.30 23.01
N ASN A 384 9.66 6.16 23.58
CA ASN A 384 10.90 6.67 22.97
C ASN A 384 12.07 6.56 23.95
N THR A 385 12.33 5.34 24.44
CA THR A 385 13.40 5.04 25.42
C THR A 385 14.57 4.29 24.80
N GLY A 386 14.58 4.12 23.46
CA GLY A 386 15.53 3.27 22.76
C GLY A 386 15.23 1.76 22.85
N THR A 387 14.15 1.36 23.52
CA THR A 387 13.75 -0.05 23.66
C THR A 387 12.94 -0.49 22.44
N PRO A 388 13.30 -1.61 21.79
CA PRO A 388 12.48 -2.20 20.73
C PRO A 388 11.09 -2.62 21.21
N LYS A 389 10.11 -2.59 20.30
CA LYS A 389 8.75 -3.09 20.59
C LYS A 389 8.81 -4.57 20.99
N PRO A 390 8.27 -4.97 22.16
CA PRO A 390 8.25 -6.37 22.59
C PRO A 390 7.56 -7.28 21.56
N GLY A 391 8.20 -8.41 21.24
CA GLY A 391 7.67 -9.40 20.31
C GLY A 391 7.63 -8.96 18.83
N TYR A 392 8.13 -7.77 18.50
CA TYR A 392 8.20 -7.30 17.13
C TYR A 392 9.40 -7.92 16.40
N ALA A 393 9.14 -8.45 15.20
CA ALA A 393 10.16 -8.81 14.23
C ALA A 393 9.73 -8.29 12.85
N ALA A 394 10.61 -7.57 12.16
CA ALA A 394 10.31 -7.03 10.84
C ALA A 394 9.98 -8.15 9.83
N TYR A 395 9.05 -7.87 8.92
CA TYR A 395 8.75 -8.78 7.80
C TYR A 395 9.98 -8.93 6.89
N PRO A 396 10.23 -10.09 6.23
CA PRO A 396 11.36 -10.27 5.34
C PRO A 396 11.52 -9.15 4.30
N TYR A 397 12.77 -8.74 4.10
CA TYR A 397 13.20 -7.75 3.13
C TYR A 397 14.38 -8.30 2.30
N PRO A 398 14.46 -8.06 0.98
CA PRO A 398 13.40 -7.49 0.11
C PRO A 398 12.07 -8.24 0.20
N HIS A 399 10.97 -7.58 -0.13
CA HIS A 399 9.65 -8.23 -0.12
C HIS A 399 9.66 -9.46 -1.05
N PRO A 400 9.33 -10.67 -0.57
CA PRO A 400 9.48 -11.92 -1.34
C PRO A 400 8.78 -11.91 -2.72
N LEU A 401 7.60 -11.27 -2.81
CA LEU A 401 6.83 -11.16 -4.05
C LEU A 401 7.48 -10.27 -5.13
N ARG A 402 8.55 -9.53 -4.83
CA ARG A 402 9.31 -8.77 -5.85
C ARG A 402 10.08 -9.67 -6.80
N SER A 403 10.61 -10.78 -6.29
CA SER A 403 11.46 -11.70 -7.04
C SER A 403 10.66 -12.81 -7.74
N GLY A 404 9.33 -12.81 -7.61
CA GLY A 404 8.47 -13.90 -8.09
C GLY A 404 8.56 -15.19 -7.24
N THR A 405 9.34 -15.18 -6.15
CA THR A 405 9.49 -16.32 -5.24
C THR A 405 8.53 -16.19 -4.07
N THR A 406 7.52 -17.05 -3.99
CA THR A 406 6.76 -17.25 -2.75
C THR A 406 7.68 -17.89 -1.71
N VAL A 407 8.16 -17.12 -0.73
CA VAL A 407 8.85 -17.68 0.43
C VAL A 407 7.78 -18.21 1.40
N PRO A 408 7.94 -19.41 1.98
CA PRO A 408 7.01 -19.93 2.98
C PRO A 408 6.89 -18.94 4.15
N PRO A 409 5.70 -18.81 4.76
CA PRO A 409 5.53 -17.94 5.91
C PRO A 409 6.53 -18.34 7.02
N PRO A 410 7.16 -17.38 7.71
CA PRO A 410 7.96 -17.68 8.89
C PRO A 410 7.08 -18.39 9.93
N PRO A 411 7.65 -19.27 10.78
CA PRO A 411 6.89 -19.92 11.84
C PRO A 411 6.22 -18.87 12.74
N PRO A 412 5.01 -19.14 13.27
CA PRO A 412 4.30 -18.22 14.15
C PRO A 412 5.21 -17.81 15.32
N PRO A 413 5.28 -16.52 15.68
CA PRO A 413 5.96 -16.13 16.91
C PRO A 413 5.30 -16.82 18.11
N ALA A 414 6.10 -17.20 19.10
CA ALA A 414 5.59 -17.71 20.37
C ALA A 414 4.62 -16.68 20.98
N ALA A 415 3.50 -17.15 21.54
CA ALA A 415 2.55 -16.29 22.23
C ALA A 415 3.28 -15.41 23.26
N PRO A 416 2.90 -14.13 23.43
CA PRO A 416 3.53 -13.26 24.40
C PRO A 416 3.42 -13.89 25.79
N THR A 417 4.55 -14.34 26.32
CA THR A 417 4.68 -14.66 27.73
C THR A 417 5.08 -13.34 28.40
N ASN A 418 4.35 -12.90 29.44
CA ASN A 418 4.55 -11.67 30.23
C ASN A 418 3.73 -10.41 29.87
N LEU A 419 2.50 -10.55 29.38
CA LEU A 419 1.53 -9.43 29.47
C LEU A 419 0.99 -9.35 30.90
N SER A 420 1.58 -8.51 31.75
CA SER A 420 0.95 -8.11 33.01
C SER A 420 0.06 -6.89 32.76
N ALA A 421 -1.25 -7.09 32.82
CA ALA A 421 -2.19 -5.98 32.93
C ALA A 421 -2.00 -5.31 34.31
N VAL A 422 -1.45 -4.10 34.33
CA VAL A 422 -1.56 -3.25 35.51
C VAL A 422 -2.89 -2.51 35.38
N LEU A 423 -3.89 -2.98 36.12
CA LEU A 423 -5.07 -2.17 36.43
C LEU A 423 -4.61 -1.05 37.37
N GLN A 424 -4.65 0.19 36.89
CA GLN A 424 -4.77 1.38 37.72
C GLN A 424 -6.07 2.10 37.37
#